data_AF-G3B0G1-F1
#
_entry.id   AF-G3B0G1-F1
#
_cell.length_a   1.000
_cell.length_b   1.000
_cell.length_c   1.000
_cell.angle_alpha   90.00
_cell.angle_beta   90.00
_cell.angle_gamma   90.00
#
_symmetry.space_group_name_H-M   'P 1'
#
loop_
_entity.id
_entity.type
_entity.pdbx_description
1 polymer ?
#
loop_
_entity_poly.entity_id
_entity_poly.type
_entity_poly.pdbx_seq_one_letter_code
_entity_poly.pdbx_strand_id
1 'polypeptide(L)'
;MQGIRLRNLGLQHMAKSFQGESAEIRVDLWVSFLIITLYYLADECNDNWSNQLRSCQQLLRQSEVRAVTDPVERKLFTYTVEFFSYQESMGRTACHKSNVFNEEWTKHLGQAEGEVVLIPWMGCDKRLIRIVSDITDLSISALPQQTFREKRAAIMDELENIKMKHFNPDNFLYMIDNSLLDQSPASCDDNYGCLFYYYDQISDEAANMEEFCFLLTCEIKRLCGLLYATSCLYYQSPSQPSIVSLVTKIFNYTKFIIISNNFFWSSLTWPLYMISTQLDFADPMSEVQKLDILNMFDMIDQKGLGNVGKAKSAVETLWKKRSLYDRAKGKEKKTYWEFVVDPVCNISLV
;
A
#
# COMPACT_ATOMS: atom_id res chain seq x y z
N MET A 1 30.30 -13.38 -1.03
CA MET A 1 30.40 -14.78 -0.52
C MET A 1 29.88 -14.96 0.92
N GLN A 2 30.18 -14.07 1.87
CA GLN A 2 29.70 -14.21 3.26
C GLN A 2 28.16 -14.12 3.42
N GLY A 3 27.48 -13.22 2.70
CA GLY A 3 26.01 -13.09 2.78
C GLY A 3 25.24 -14.35 2.36
N ILE A 4 25.65 -14.99 1.27
CA ILE A 4 25.07 -16.26 0.79
C ILE A 4 25.25 -17.38 1.83
N ARG A 5 26.40 -17.42 2.49
CA ARG A 5 26.69 -18.40 3.54
C ARG A 5 25.79 -18.19 4.77
N LEU A 6 25.63 -16.94 5.23
CA LEU A 6 24.74 -16.60 6.35
C LEU A 6 23.28 -16.90 6.04
N ARG A 7 22.81 -16.58 4.82
CA ARG A 7 21.47 -16.95 4.34
C ARG A 7 21.23 -18.46 4.40
N ASN A 8 22.17 -19.25 3.85
CA ASN A 8 22.03 -20.71 3.81
C ASN A 8 22.04 -21.32 5.23
N LEU A 9 22.83 -20.76 6.15
CA LEU A 9 22.82 -21.17 7.56
C LEU A 9 21.49 -20.82 8.25
N GLY A 10 20.93 -19.63 7.98
CA GLY A 10 19.62 -19.22 8.47
C GLY A 10 18.50 -20.15 7.99
N LEU A 11 18.47 -20.48 6.70
CA LEU A 11 17.51 -21.43 6.13
C LEU A 11 17.65 -22.83 6.74
N GLN A 12 18.87 -23.32 6.96
CA GLN A 12 19.11 -24.61 7.62
C GLN A 12 18.66 -24.61 9.08
N HIS A 13 18.87 -23.51 9.81
CA HIS A 13 18.40 -23.37 11.19
C HIS A 13 16.88 -23.33 11.28
N MET A 14 16.22 -22.59 10.39
CA MET A 14 14.76 -22.58 10.28
C MET A 14 14.23 -23.98 9.95
N ALA A 15 14.76 -24.64 8.93
CA ALA A 15 14.34 -26.00 8.52
C ALA A 15 14.46 -27.04 9.64
N LYS A 16 15.52 -26.96 10.48
CA LYS A 16 15.67 -27.82 11.67
C LYS A 16 14.66 -27.49 12.76
N SER A 17 14.33 -26.21 12.91
CA SER A 17 13.37 -25.74 13.91
C SER A 17 11.93 -26.16 13.60
N PHE A 18 11.60 -26.37 12.33
CA PHE A 18 10.31 -26.92 11.88
C PHE A 18 10.10 -28.40 12.20
N GLN A 19 11.15 -29.15 12.52
CA GLN A 19 11.05 -30.59 12.80
C GLN A 19 10.68 -30.90 14.27
N GLY A 20 10.56 -29.87 15.12
CA GLY A 20 10.12 -30.01 16.51
C GLY A 20 8.64 -29.72 16.69
N GLU A 21 7.90 -30.62 17.36
CA GLU A 21 6.45 -30.58 17.62
C GLU A 21 5.99 -29.47 18.61
N SER A 22 6.68 -28.35 18.75
CA SER A 22 6.26 -27.30 19.69
C SER A 22 5.29 -26.30 19.04
N ALA A 23 4.10 -26.15 19.64
CA ALA A 23 3.08 -25.16 19.32
C ALA A 23 3.41 -23.72 19.78
N GLU A 24 4.61 -23.51 20.34
CA GLU A 24 5.03 -22.23 20.92
C GLU A 24 5.60 -21.27 19.86
N ILE A 25 5.14 -20.02 19.88
CA ILE A 25 5.68 -18.97 19.00
C ILE A 25 7.09 -18.63 19.44
N ARG A 26 8.08 -18.98 18.61
CA ARG A 26 9.45 -18.53 18.84
C ARG A 26 9.76 -17.26 18.04
N VAL A 27 9.86 -16.13 18.74
CA VAL A 27 10.04 -14.81 18.11
C VAL A 27 11.35 -14.70 17.33
N ASP A 28 12.39 -15.43 17.74
CA ASP A 28 13.66 -15.55 17.03
C ASP A 28 13.49 -16.08 15.59
N LEU A 29 12.61 -17.07 15.39
CA LEU A 29 12.28 -17.59 14.06
C LEU A 29 11.56 -16.55 13.22
N TRP A 30 10.59 -15.84 13.79
CA TRP A 30 9.84 -14.78 13.12
C TRP A 30 10.75 -13.66 12.62
N VAL A 31 11.64 -13.18 13.49
CA VAL A 31 12.64 -12.18 13.12
C VAL A 31 13.60 -12.75 12.06
N SER A 32 13.96 -14.04 12.13
CA SER A 32 14.79 -14.67 11.09
C SER A 32 14.10 -14.68 9.72
N PHE A 33 12.80 -14.99 9.66
CA PHE A 33 12.02 -14.90 8.42
C PHE A 33 11.95 -13.49 7.88
N LEU A 34 11.73 -12.50 8.75
CA LEU A 34 11.73 -11.09 8.36
C LEU A 34 13.07 -10.71 7.71
N ILE A 35 14.18 -11.01 8.36
CA ILE A 35 15.53 -10.68 7.85
C ILE A 35 15.80 -11.38 6.51
N ILE A 36 15.45 -12.66 6.38
CA ILE A 36 15.64 -13.41 5.14
C ILE A 36 14.72 -12.88 4.03
N THR A 37 13.50 -12.46 4.37
CA THR A 37 12.56 -11.85 3.41
C THR A 37 13.11 -10.52 2.92
N LEU A 38 13.58 -9.65 3.82
CA LEU A 38 14.23 -8.38 3.47
C LEU A 38 15.47 -8.60 2.59
N TYR A 39 16.26 -9.65 2.85
CA TYR A 39 17.38 -10.03 2.00
C TYR A 39 16.91 -10.40 0.58
N TYR A 40 15.85 -11.20 0.43
CA TYR A 40 15.31 -11.53 -0.90
C TYR A 40 14.66 -10.34 -1.60
N LEU A 41 14.04 -9.43 -0.86
CA LEU A 41 13.55 -8.18 -1.41
C LEU A 41 14.73 -7.37 -1.97
N ALA A 42 15.76 -7.11 -1.15
CA ALA A 42 16.95 -6.37 -1.58
C ALA A 42 17.71 -7.01 -2.77
N ASP A 43 17.64 -8.33 -2.93
CA ASP A 43 18.18 -9.09 -4.05
C ASP A 43 17.25 -9.04 -5.28
N GLU A 44 17.00 -7.84 -5.82
CA GLU A 44 16.14 -7.62 -7.00
C GLU A 44 14.73 -8.20 -6.86
N CYS A 45 14.17 -8.13 -5.66
CA CYS A 45 12.87 -8.69 -5.30
C CYS A 45 12.76 -10.18 -5.67
N ASN A 46 13.84 -10.96 -5.49
CA ASN A 46 13.96 -12.38 -5.79
C ASN A 46 12.68 -13.17 -5.44
N ASP A 47 12.11 -13.90 -6.40
CA ASP A 47 10.78 -14.54 -6.25
C ASP A 47 10.68 -15.51 -5.05
N ASN A 48 11.84 -15.92 -4.50
CA ASN A 48 11.93 -16.67 -3.26
C ASN A 48 11.41 -15.93 -2.01
N TRP A 49 11.27 -14.60 -2.02
CA TRP A 49 10.63 -13.86 -0.93
C TRP A 49 9.18 -14.35 -0.70
N SER A 50 8.47 -14.67 -1.80
CA SER A 50 7.10 -15.22 -1.74
C SER A 50 7.06 -16.64 -1.18
N ASN A 51 8.15 -17.40 -1.31
CA ASN A 51 8.29 -18.71 -0.68
C ASN A 51 8.44 -18.55 0.85
N GLN A 52 9.19 -17.54 1.31
CA GLN A 52 9.30 -17.25 2.75
C GLN A 52 7.96 -16.83 3.34
N LEU A 53 7.21 -15.98 2.64
CA LEU A 53 5.86 -15.58 3.06
C LEU A 53 4.92 -16.79 3.20
N ARG A 54 5.01 -17.76 2.27
CA ARG A 54 4.28 -19.05 2.36
C ARG A 54 4.77 -19.95 3.52
N SER A 55 6.05 -19.93 3.85
CA SER A 55 6.57 -20.66 5.03
C SER A 55 6.11 -20.01 6.34
N CYS A 56 6.13 -18.68 6.44
CA CYS A 56 5.58 -17.93 7.58
C CYS A 56 4.08 -18.22 7.76
N GLN A 57 3.34 -18.26 6.67
CA GLN A 57 1.93 -18.67 6.65
C GLN A 57 1.70 -20.03 7.31
N GLN A 58 2.50 -21.03 6.93
CA GLN A 58 2.32 -22.38 7.43
C GLN A 58 2.56 -22.43 8.94
N LEU A 59 3.54 -21.67 9.45
CA LEU A 59 3.79 -21.51 10.87
C LEU A 59 2.63 -20.84 11.60
N LEU A 60 2.10 -19.75 11.06
CA LEU A 60 0.97 -19.02 11.69
C LEU A 60 -0.26 -19.89 11.86
N ARG A 61 -0.48 -20.84 10.96
CA ARG A 61 -1.61 -21.77 11.09
C ARG A 61 -1.41 -22.83 12.18
N GLN A 62 -0.18 -23.00 12.65
CA GLN A 62 0.22 -24.04 13.60
C GLN A 62 0.54 -23.51 15.00
N SER A 63 0.57 -22.20 15.20
CA SER A 63 0.98 -21.56 16.47
C SER A 63 -0.18 -20.87 17.19
N GLU A 64 -0.16 -20.89 18.54
CA GLU A 64 -1.11 -20.11 19.36
C GLU A 64 -0.54 -18.73 19.76
N VAL A 65 -1.27 -17.64 19.48
CA VAL A 65 -0.84 -16.25 19.69
C VAL A 65 -0.54 -15.90 21.16
N ARG A 66 -1.13 -16.63 22.10
CA ARG A 66 -1.12 -16.30 23.54
C ARG A 66 0.21 -16.59 24.26
N ALA A 67 1.23 -17.10 23.57
CA ALA A 67 2.46 -17.58 24.19
C ALA A 67 3.52 -16.49 24.52
N VAL A 68 3.47 -15.29 23.91
CA VAL A 68 4.56 -14.31 24.06
C VAL A 68 4.33 -13.39 25.28
N THR A 69 5.09 -13.62 26.35
CA THR A 69 4.98 -12.88 27.62
C THR A 69 5.93 -11.69 27.72
N ASP A 70 7.11 -11.76 27.09
CA ASP A 70 8.10 -10.68 27.13
C ASP A 70 7.66 -9.44 26.31
N PRO A 71 7.75 -8.22 26.85
CA PRO A 71 7.32 -7.01 26.14
C PRO A 71 8.11 -6.67 24.89
N VAL A 72 9.41 -6.97 24.83
CA VAL A 72 10.26 -6.67 23.67
C VAL A 72 9.99 -7.68 22.57
N GLU A 73 9.95 -8.96 22.91
CA GLU A 73 9.59 -10.03 21.99
C GLU A 73 8.18 -9.80 21.41
N ARG A 74 7.23 -9.34 22.23
CA ARG A 74 5.89 -8.98 21.76
C ARG A 74 5.92 -7.87 20.72
N LYS A 75 6.71 -6.80 20.92
CA LYS A 75 6.83 -5.71 19.94
C LYS A 75 7.47 -6.18 18.63
N LEU A 76 8.53 -6.98 18.71
CA LEU A 76 9.21 -7.55 17.54
C LEU A 76 8.29 -8.48 16.76
N PHE A 77 7.56 -9.32 17.47
CA PHE A 77 6.56 -10.21 16.89
C PHE A 77 5.44 -9.41 16.20
N THR A 78 4.87 -8.41 16.89
CA THR A 78 3.85 -7.51 16.35
C THR A 78 4.31 -6.85 15.05
N TYR A 79 5.51 -6.23 15.06
CA TYR A 79 6.08 -5.61 13.87
C TYR A 79 6.24 -6.62 12.72
N THR A 80 6.70 -7.83 13.02
CA THR A 80 6.92 -8.87 12.01
C THR A 80 5.60 -9.29 11.36
N VAL A 81 4.56 -9.52 12.16
CA VAL A 81 3.23 -9.85 11.64
C VAL A 81 2.68 -8.69 10.80
N GLU A 82 2.78 -7.46 11.28
CA GLU A 82 2.35 -6.26 10.55
C GLU A 82 3.10 -6.09 9.22
N PHE A 83 4.41 -6.33 9.19
CA PHE A 83 5.21 -6.35 7.98
C PHE A 83 4.67 -7.34 6.96
N PHE A 84 4.47 -8.60 7.35
CA PHE A 84 3.98 -9.60 6.42
C PHE A 84 2.54 -9.37 5.98
N SER A 85 1.63 -8.99 6.90
CA SER A 85 0.25 -8.63 6.55
C SER A 85 0.22 -7.48 5.53
N TYR A 86 1.07 -6.48 5.68
CA TYR A 86 1.11 -5.36 4.76
C TYR A 86 1.66 -5.75 3.38
N GLN A 87 2.77 -6.50 3.34
CA GLN A 87 3.33 -7.03 2.09
C GLN A 87 2.31 -7.88 1.33
N GLU A 88 1.59 -8.73 2.05
CA GLU A 88 0.57 -9.60 1.49
C GLU A 88 -0.65 -8.80 0.98
N SER A 89 -1.28 -7.97 1.83
CA SER A 89 -2.46 -7.19 1.44
C SER A 89 -2.20 -6.34 0.21
N MET A 90 -1.06 -5.64 0.15
CA MET A 90 -0.75 -4.79 -1.00
C MET A 90 -0.41 -5.62 -2.24
N GLY A 91 0.43 -6.65 -2.12
CA GLY A 91 0.81 -7.50 -3.26
C GLY A 91 -0.37 -8.26 -3.89
N ARG A 92 -1.38 -8.60 -3.08
CA ARG A 92 -2.60 -9.28 -3.56
C ARG A 92 -3.47 -8.41 -4.47
N THR A 93 -3.34 -7.09 -4.39
CA THR A 93 -4.05 -6.18 -5.32
C THR A 93 -3.63 -6.39 -6.78
N ALA A 94 -2.42 -6.91 -7.02
CA ALA A 94 -1.91 -7.24 -8.36
C ALA A 94 -2.21 -8.67 -8.84
N CYS A 95 -2.42 -9.64 -7.92
CA CYS A 95 -2.50 -11.06 -8.26
C CYS A 95 -3.76 -11.80 -7.80
N HIS A 96 -4.65 -11.17 -7.02
CA HIS A 96 -5.92 -11.74 -6.54
C HIS A 96 -5.79 -13.10 -5.82
N LYS A 97 -4.65 -13.37 -5.20
CA LYS A 97 -4.47 -14.56 -4.36
C LYS A 97 -5.37 -14.46 -3.12
N SER A 98 -5.77 -15.61 -2.56
CA SER A 98 -6.58 -15.66 -1.33
C SER A 98 -5.80 -15.14 -0.13
N ASN A 99 -6.48 -14.52 0.84
CA ASN A 99 -5.86 -14.13 2.10
C ASN A 99 -5.29 -15.33 2.83
N VAL A 100 -4.10 -15.15 3.35
CA VAL A 100 -3.31 -16.14 4.03
C VAL A 100 -3.19 -15.83 5.53
N PHE A 101 -3.21 -14.55 5.90
CA PHE A 101 -3.12 -14.09 7.28
C PHE A 101 -4.54 -13.94 7.85
N ASN A 102 -4.87 -14.77 8.85
CA ASN A 102 -6.23 -14.83 9.41
C ASN A 102 -6.59 -13.58 10.26
N GLU A 103 -7.88 -13.36 10.47
CA GLU A 103 -8.38 -12.29 11.36
C GLU A 103 -7.95 -12.43 12.83
N GLU A 104 -7.62 -13.65 13.29
CA GLU A 104 -7.23 -13.87 14.69
C GLU A 104 -5.90 -13.19 15.00
N TRP A 105 -4.93 -13.26 14.08
CA TRP A 105 -3.64 -12.58 14.25
C TRP A 105 -3.81 -11.06 14.30
N THR A 106 -4.67 -10.49 13.46
CA THR A 106 -4.91 -9.04 13.45
C THR A 106 -5.67 -8.55 14.68
N LYS A 107 -6.58 -9.36 15.25
CA LYS A 107 -7.27 -9.07 16.53
C LYS A 107 -6.31 -9.03 17.73
N HIS A 108 -5.27 -9.87 17.74
CA HIS A 108 -4.30 -9.95 18.84
C HIS A 108 -3.26 -8.82 18.84
N LEU A 109 -3.14 -8.05 17.76
CA LEU A 109 -2.23 -6.90 17.67
C LEU A 109 -2.82 -5.62 18.30
N GLY A 110 -3.89 -5.78 19.10
CA GLY A 110 -4.36 -4.85 20.14
C GLY A 110 -4.52 -3.40 19.70
N GLN A 111 -5.69 -3.03 19.19
CA GLN A 111 -6.06 -1.62 19.12
C GLN A 111 -7.53 -1.42 19.52
N ALA A 112 -7.76 -0.36 20.30
CA ALA A 112 -9.07 0.09 20.72
C ALA A 112 -9.89 0.55 19.51
N GLU A 113 -11.17 0.19 19.49
CA GLU A 113 -12.11 0.64 18.47
C GLU A 113 -12.22 2.17 18.50
N GLY A 114 -11.91 2.83 17.38
CA GLY A 114 -12.36 4.21 17.11
C GLY A 114 -11.30 5.27 16.81
N GLU A 115 -10.02 5.06 17.15
CA GLU A 115 -8.97 6.08 16.92
C GLU A 115 -8.14 5.78 15.66
N VAL A 116 -7.77 6.84 14.92
CA VAL A 116 -6.90 6.73 13.73
C VAL A 116 -5.47 6.49 14.20
N VAL A 117 -4.88 5.36 13.82
CA VAL A 117 -3.48 5.03 14.18
C VAL A 117 -2.63 4.95 12.92
N LEU A 118 -1.91 6.04 12.65
CA LEU A 118 -1.01 6.14 11.51
C LEU A 118 0.31 5.42 11.82
N ILE A 119 0.70 4.50 10.96
CA ILE A 119 1.96 3.75 11.09
C ILE A 119 3.01 4.39 10.17
N PRO A 120 4.09 5.00 10.69
CA PRO A 120 5.03 5.78 9.88
C PRO A 120 5.62 5.03 8.69
N TRP A 121 6.10 3.80 8.92
CA TRP A 121 6.74 3.00 7.87
C TRP A 121 5.75 2.42 6.85
N MET A 122 4.46 2.31 7.20
CA MET A 122 3.41 1.95 6.25
C MET A 122 2.88 3.18 5.50
N GLY A 123 2.92 4.37 6.10
CA GLY A 123 2.32 5.58 5.52
C GLY A 123 0.80 5.52 5.43
N CYS A 124 0.11 4.85 6.37
CA CYS A 124 -1.36 4.84 6.45
C CYS A 124 -1.86 4.40 7.83
N ASP A 125 -3.18 4.51 8.02
CA ASP A 125 -3.90 3.86 9.12
C ASP A 125 -3.82 2.33 9.00
N LYS A 126 -3.57 1.63 10.11
CA LYS A 126 -3.47 0.16 10.17
C LYS A 126 -4.71 -0.55 9.61
N ARG A 127 -5.90 0.00 9.82
CA ARG A 127 -7.18 -0.57 9.34
C ARG A 127 -7.23 -0.66 7.83
N LEU A 128 -6.54 0.23 7.10
CA LEU A 128 -6.47 0.20 5.64
C LEU A 128 -5.92 -1.15 5.13
N ILE A 129 -4.95 -1.75 5.83
CA ILE A 129 -4.36 -3.05 5.48
C ILE A 129 -5.44 -4.14 5.42
N ARG A 130 -6.31 -4.15 6.43
CA ARG A 130 -7.44 -5.08 6.52
C ARG A 130 -8.47 -4.78 5.45
N ILE A 131 -8.88 -3.51 5.30
CA ILE A 131 -9.86 -3.11 4.29
C ILE A 131 -9.40 -3.51 2.88
N VAL A 132 -8.13 -3.29 2.52
CA VAL A 132 -7.58 -3.70 1.20
C VAL A 132 -7.63 -5.22 1.02
N SER A 133 -7.35 -5.99 2.08
CA SER A 133 -7.54 -7.44 2.05
C SER A 133 -9.01 -7.81 1.83
N ASP A 134 -9.92 -7.20 2.59
CA ASP A 134 -11.37 -7.48 2.53
C ASP A 134 -11.95 -7.13 1.15
N ILE A 135 -11.48 -6.04 0.53
CA ILE A 135 -11.82 -5.68 -0.86
C ILE A 135 -11.39 -6.80 -1.80
N THR A 136 -10.15 -7.29 -1.66
CA THR A 136 -9.61 -8.35 -2.51
C THR A 136 -10.40 -9.65 -2.34
N ASP A 137 -10.63 -10.08 -1.10
CA ASP A 137 -11.41 -11.30 -0.79
C ASP A 137 -12.84 -11.19 -1.31
N LEU A 138 -13.50 -10.04 -1.12
CA LEU A 138 -14.85 -9.82 -1.62
C LEU A 138 -14.88 -9.82 -3.16
N SER A 139 -13.88 -9.23 -3.83
CA SER A 139 -13.81 -9.13 -5.30
C SER A 139 -13.74 -10.49 -6.00
N ILE A 140 -13.17 -11.51 -5.35
CA ILE A 140 -13.08 -12.88 -5.88
C ILE A 140 -14.15 -13.81 -5.32
N SER A 141 -15.00 -13.31 -4.42
CA SER A 141 -15.97 -14.15 -3.72
C SER A 141 -17.17 -14.51 -4.62
N ALA A 142 -17.65 -15.75 -4.48
CA ALA A 142 -18.89 -16.21 -5.10
C ALA A 142 -20.12 -15.99 -4.19
N LEU A 143 -20.16 -14.89 -3.44
CA LEU A 143 -21.23 -14.62 -2.48
C LEU A 143 -22.57 -14.29 -3.16
N PRO A 144 -23.71 -14.59 -2.52
CA PRO A 144 -25.01 -14.12 -2.98
C PRO A 144 -25.04 -12.59 -3.12
N GLN A 145 -25.75 -12.09 -4.14
CA GLN A 145 -25.75 -10.67 -4.50
C GLN A 145 -26.12 -9.74 -3.34
N GLN A 146 -27.06 -10.15 -2.48
CA GLN A 146 -27.48 -9.35 -1.32
C GLN A 146 -26.34 -9.21 -0.31
N THR A 147 -25.75 -10.33 0.11
CA THR A 147 -24.60 -10.36 1.04
C THR A 147 -23.40 -9.61 0.46
N PHE A 148 -23.15 -9.73 -0.85
CA PHE A 148 -22.10 -8.97 -1.53
C PHE A 148 -22.32 -7.46 -1.39
N ARG A 149 -23.56 -6.98 -1.62
CA ARG A 149 -23.89 -5.55 -1.51
C ARG A 149 -23.72 -5.03 -0.08
N GLU A 150 -24.14 -5.80 0.91
CA GLU A 150 -24.02 -5.46 2.33
C GLU A 150 -22.55 -5.35 2.75
N LYS A 151 -21.74 -6.37 2.44
CA LYS A 151 -20.29 -6.34 2.74
C LYS A 151 -19.58 -5.21 2.02
N ARG A 152 -19.91 -4.96 0.75
CA ARG A 152 -19.37 -3.84 0.00
C ARG A 152 -19.72 -2.50 0.65
N ALA A 153 -20.96 -2.30 1.08
CA ALA A 153 -21.37 -1.07 1.76
C ALA A 153 -20.60 -0.86 3.07
N ALA A 154 -20.46 -1.91 3.88
CA ALA A 154 -19.69 -1.87 5.11
C ALA A 154 -18.21 -1.48 4.89
N ILE A 155 -17.57 -2.03 3.85
CA ILE A 155 -16.20 -1.66 3.45
C ILE A 155 -16.11 -0.16 3.09
N MET A 156 -17.09 0.36 2.35
CA MET A 156 -17.11 1.77 1.95
C MET A 156 -17.30 2.69 3.15
N ASP A 157 -18.18 2.33 4.08
CA ASP A 157 -18.38 3.08 5.32
C ASP A 157 -17.10 3.08 6.17
N GLU A 158 -16.39 1.95 6.24
CA GLU A 158 -15.13 1.86 6.96
C GLU A 158 -14.03 2.75 6.34
N LEU A 159 -13.92 2.76 5.00
CA LEU A 159 -13.00 3.64 4.27
C LEU A 159 -13.25 5.13 4.53
N GLU A 160 -14.50 5.53 4.74
CA GLU A 160 -14.82 6.92 5.10
C GLU A 160 -14.51 7.19 6.59
N ASN A 161 -14.71 6.22 7.47
CA ASN A 161 -14.42 6.34 8.90
C ASN A 161 -12.91 6.47 9.22
N ILE A 162 -12.02 6.00 8.34
CA ILE A 162 -10.57 6.17 8.49
C ILE A 162 -10.04 7.50 7.92
N LYS A 163 -10.91 8.32 7.34
CA LYS A 163 -10.53 9.64 6.83
C LYS A 163 -10.11 10.56 7.99
N MET A 164 -9.01 11.28 7.80
CA MET A 164 -8.56 12.27 8.76
C MET A 164 -9.52 13.47 8.78
N LYS A 165 -10.21 13.68 9.91
CA LYS A 165 -11.30 14.68 10.03
C LYS A 165 -10.86 16.13 9.82
N HIS A 166 -9.60 16.44 10.15
CA HIS A 166 -9.07 17.81 10.14
C HIS A 166 -7.98 18.04 9.09
N PHE A 167 -7.74 17.06 8.19
CA PHE A 167 -6.74 17.17 7.15
C PHE A 167 -7.43 17.35 5.79
N ASN A 168 -7.33 18.55 5.22
CA ASN A 168 -7.76 18.82 3.86
C ASN A 168 -6.56 19.31 3.02
N PRO A 169 -5.91 18.42 2.26
CA PRO A 169 -4.73 18.78 1.49
C PRO A 169 -5.01 19.72 0.32
N ASP A 170 -6.25 19.74 -0.21
CA ASP A 170 -6.61 20.63 -1.32
C ASP A 170 -6.46 22.11 -0.93
N ASN A 171 -6.83 22.47 0.30
CA ASN A 171 -6.70 23.83 0.80
C ASN A 171 -5.23 24.28 0.87
N PHE A 172 -4.36 23.40 1.38
CA PHE A 172 -2.94 23.70 1.53
C PHE A 172 -2.23 23.82 0.18
N LEU A 173 -2.50 22.88 -0.74
CA LEU A 173 -1.92 22.93 -2.09
C LEU A 173 -2.39 24.17 -2.85
N TYR A 174 -3.66 24.55 -2.72
CA TYR A 174 -4.17 25.82 -3.26
C TYR A 174 -3.45 27.04 -2.67
N MET A 175 -3.13 27.04 -1.37
CA MET A 175 -2.36 28.14 -0.76
C MET A 175 -0.92 28.21 -1.30
N ILE A 176 -0.26 27.08 -1.51
CA ILE A 176 1.09 27.05 -2.12
C ILE A 176 1.04 27.58 -3.56
N ASP A 177 0.08 27.12 -4.36
CA ASP A 177 -0.05 27.55 -5.75
C ASP A 177 -0.32 29.07 -5.85
N ASN A 178 -1.07 29.65 -4.92
CA ASN A 178 -1.36 31.09 -4.91
C ASN A 178 -0.31 31.96 -4.22
N SER A 179 0.42 31.46 -3.23
CA SER A 179 1.53 32.19 -2.60
C SER A 179 2.73 32.37 -3.53
N LEU A 180 2.88 31.50 -4.54
CA LEU A 180 3.79 31.71 -5.66
C LEU A 180 3.34 32.80 -6.64
N LEU A 181 2.06 33.21 -6.58
CA LEU A 181 1.47 34.22 -7.47
C LEU A 181 1.33 35.61 -6.82
N ASP A 182 1.33 35.71 -5.48
CA ASP A 182 1.08 36.97 -4.77
C ASP A 182 2.27 37.38 -3.88
N GLN A 183 3.19 38.18 -4.43
CA GLN A 183 4.23 38.88 -3.66
C GLN A 183 3.70 40.18 -3.05
N SER A 184 2.64 40.12 -2.25
CA SER A 184 2.23 41.26 -1.41
C SER A 184 1.66 40.78 -0.07
N PRO A 185 2.06 41.36 1.07
CA PRO A 185 1.62 40.91 2.38
C PRO A 185 0.19 41.40 2.63
N ALA A 186 -0.80 40.57 2.36
CA ALA A 186 -2.19 40.80 2.76
C ALA A 186 -2.50 40.02 4.04
N SER A 187 -2.96 40.77 5.05
CA SER A 187 -3.40 40.34 6.37
C SER A 187 -4.33 39.12 6.32
N CYS A 188 -3.94 38.05 7.01
CA CYS A 188 -4.77 36.86 7.22
C CYS A 188 -5.85 37.14 8.28
N ASP A 189 -7.12 36.98 7.88
CA ASP A 189 -8.27 36.91 8.78
C ASP A 189 -8.23 35.61 9.61
N ASP A 190 -8.52 35.74 10.91
CA ASP A 190 -8.40 34.75 12.00
C ASP A 190 -9.30 33.50 11.93
N ASN A 191 -9.86 33.14 10.77
CA ASN A 191 -10.87 32.07 10.68
C ASN A 191 -10.33 30.67 10.32
N TYR A 192 -9.00 30.50 10.26
CA TYR A 192 -8.33 29.25 9.85
C TYR A 192 -7.71 28.44 11.00
N GLY A 193 -8.15 28.71 12.24
CA GLY A 193 -7.53 28.18 13.46
C GLY A 193 -7.35 26.66 13.54
N CYS A 194 -8.11 25.84 12.80
CA CYS A 194 -8.04 24.39 12.95
C CYS A 194 -6.81 23.72 12.32
N LEU A 195 -6.12 24.35 11.36
CA LEU A 195 -4.83 23.86 10.83
C LEU A 195 -3.62 24.46 11.56
N PHE A 196 -3.79 25.61 12.23
CA PHE A 196 -2.71 26.30 12.93
C PHE A 196 -2.48 25.82 14.37
N TYR A 197 -3.45 25.20 15.03
CA TYR A 197 -3.25 24.68 16.39
C TYR A 197 -2.24 23.52 16.51
N TYR A 198 -1.78 22.95 15.39
CA TYR A 198 -0.65 22.02 15.36
C TYR A 198 0.66 22.65 14.82
N TYR A 199 0.58 23.85 14.23
CA TYR A 199 1.69 24.51 13.52
C TYR A 199 2.39 25.63 14.31
N ASP A 200 1.80 26.10 15.42
CA ASP A 200 2.27 27.33 16.09
C ASP A 200 3.27 27.12 17.24
N GLN A 201 3.82 25.92 17.40
CA GLN A 201 4.94 25.70 18.30
C GLN A 201 5.97 24.73 17.68
N ILE A 202 7.09 25.31 17.24
CA ILE A 202 8.45 24.76 17.10
C ILE A 202 9.05 24.95 15.69
N SER A 203 10.29 25.44 15.72
CA SER A 203 11.24 25.73 14.66
C SER A 203 11.58 24.53 13.76
N ASP A 204 11.13 24.54 12.50
CA ASP A 204 11.88 24.22 11.26
C ASP A 204 10.86 24.04 10.11
N GLU A 205 10.88 24.90 9.09
CA GLU A 205 9.96 24.80 7.93
C GLU A 205 10.09 23.43 7.21
N ALA A 206 11.29 22.82 7.25
CA ALA A 206 11.54 21.51 6.68
C ALA A 206 10.84 20.36 7.44
N ALA A 207 10.77 20.43 8.77
CA ALA A 207 10.08 19.44 9.60
C ALA A 207 8.56 19.46 9.33
N ASN A 208 8.01 20.65 9.11
CA ASN A 208 6.59 20.84 8.80
C ASN A 208 6.20 20.27 7.42
N MET A 209 7.08 20.39 6.42
CA MET A 209 6.81 19.85 5.08
C MET A 209 6.89 18.32 5.05
N GLU A 210 7.83 17.72 5.78
CA GLU A 210 7.94 16.26 5.90
C GLU A 210 6.69 15.68 6.57
N GLU A 211 6.23 16.28 7.67
CA GLU A 211 5.00 15.87 8.36
C GLU A 211 3.78 16.04 7.45
N PHE A 212 3.66 17.17 6.74
CA PHE A 212 2.58 17.38 5.77
C PHE A 212 2.60 16.30 4.67
N CYS A 213 3.77 16.02 4.08
CA CYS A 213 3.90 15.01 3.05
C CYS A 213 3.57 13.61 3.59
N PHE A 214 3.89 13.33 4.85
CA PHE A 214 3.55 12.06 5.51
C PHE A 214 2.03 11.91 5.67
N LEU A 215 1.34 12.95 6.14
CA LEU A 215 -0.13 12.96 6.22
C LEU A 215 -0.76 12.86 4.82
N LEU A 216 -0.18 13.55 3.84
CA LEU A 216 -0.60 13.45 2.44
C LEU A 216 -0.43 12.02 1.90
N THR A 217 0.65 11.32 2.27
CA THR A 217 0.85 9.90 1.93
C THR A 217 -0.24 9.03 2.54
N CYS A 218 -0.61 9.27 3.80
CA CYS A 218 -1.71 8.56 4.45
C CYS A 218 -3.04 8.76 3.71
N GLU A 219 -3.34 9.98 3.29
CA GLU A 219 -4.54 10.28 2.50
C GLU A 219 -4.48 9.68 1.09
N ILE A 220 -3.34 9.75 0.41
CA ILE A 220 -3.09 9.08 -0.88
C ILE A 220 -3.43 7.59 -0.79
N LYS A 221 -2.98 6.91 0.27
CA LYS A 221 -3.25 5.48 0.46
C LYS A 221 -4.73 5.19 0.71
N ARG A 222 -5.40 6.00 1.52
CA ARG A 222 -6.84 5.89 1.71
C ARG A 222 -7.60 6.06 0.40
N LEU A 223 -7.24 7.08 -0.39
CA LEU A 223 -7.81 7.33 -1.72
C LEU A 223 -7.52 6.19 -2.71
N CYS A 224 -6.34 5.56 -2.63
CA CYS A 224 -6.03 4.35 -3.39
C CYS A 224 -6.89 3.17 -2.97
N GLY A 225 -7.19 3.02 -1.66
CA GLY A 225 -8.16 2.04 -1.16
C GLY A 225 -9.56 2.26 -1.73
N LEU A 226 -10.00 3.53 -1.78
CA LEU A 226 -11.26 3.91 -2.44
C LEU A 226 -11.23 3.59 -3.94
N LEU A 227 -10.16 3.95 -4.65
CA LEU A 227 -9.96 3.65 -6.07
C LEU A 227 -9.99 2.14 -6.34
N TYR A 228 -9.37 1.34 -5.47
CA TYR A 228 -9.36 -0.11 -5.56
C TYR A 228 -10.76 -0.69 -5.35
N ALA A 229 -11.47 -0.23 -4.32
CA ALA A 229 -12.85 -0.66 -4.02
C ALA A 229 -13.82 -0.33 -5.16
N THR A 230 -13.77 0.89 -5.71
CA THR A 230 -14.64 1.28 -6.83
C THR A 230 -14.32 0.49 -8.10
N SER A 231 -13.05 0.21 -8.36
CA SER A 231 -12.63 -0.59 -9.52
C SER A 231 -13.07 -2.06 -9.39
N CYS A 232 -12.86 -2.68 -8.22
CA CYS A 232 -13.10 -4.11 -8.04
C CYS A 232 -14.55 -4.46 -7.65
N LEU A 233 -15.19 -3.66 -6.81
CA LEU A 233 -16.50 -3.99 -6.22
C LEU A 233 -17.68 -3.30 -6.91
N TYR A 234 -17.41 -2.22 -7.65
CA TYR A 234 -18.39 -1.52 -8.49
C TYR A 234 -18.11 -1.67 -9.99
N TYR A 235 -17.02 -2.35 -10.36
CA TYR A 235 -16.63 -2.63 -11.75
C TYR A 235 -16.49 -1.35 -12.61
N GLN A 236 -16.08 -0.25 -11.98
CA GLN A 236 -15.86 1.01 -12.70
C GLN A 236 -14.62 0.91 -13.60
N SER A 237 -14.71 1.48 -14.80
CA SER A 237 -13.60 1.51 -15.76
C SER A 237 -12.79 2.81 -15.64
N PRO A 238 -11.52 2.82 -16.09
CA PRO A 238 -10.66 4.02 -16.08
C PRO A 238 -11.29 5.26 -16.73
N SER A 239 -12.08 5.08 -17.79
CA SER A 239 -12.73 6.19 -18.49
C SER A 239 -13.96 6.77 -17.78
N GLN A 240 -14.35 6.25 -16.61
CA GLN A 240 -15.44 6.83 -15.82
C GLN A 240 -14.97 8.16 -15.19
N PRO A 241 -15.76 9.25 -15.26
CA PRO A 241 -15.34 10.56 -14.74
C PRO A 241 -14.93 10.56 -13.26
N SER A 242 -15.59 9.75 -12.43
CA SER A 242 -15.24 9.58 -11.01
C SER A 242 -13.86 8.96 -10.82
N ILE A 243 -13.48 7.99 -11.66
CA ILE A 243 -12.17 7.35 -11.63
C ILE A 243 -11.10 8.32 -12.14
N VAL A 244 -11.34 8.99 -13.28
CA VAL A 244 -10.41 9.99 -13.83
C VAL A 244 -10.11 11.10 -12.81
N SER A 245 -11.15 11.64 -12.16
CA SER A 245 -10.98 12.67 -11.12
C SER A 245 -10.17 12.16 -9.93
N LEU A 246 -10.45 10.94 -9.46
CA LEU A 246 -9.76 10.35 -8.32
C LEU A 246 -8.29 10.05 -8.66
N VAL A 247 -8.02 9.43 -9.81
CA VAL A 247 -6.66 9.14 -10.30
C VAL A 247 -5.86 10.42 -10.46
N THR A 248 -6.44 11.47 -11.05
CA THR A 248 -5.78 12.78 -11.20
C THR A 248 -5.42 13.39 -9.85
N LYS A 249 -6.34 13.30 -8.86
CA LYS A 249 -6.10 13.79 -7.50
C LYS A 249 -4.93 13.07 -6.84
N ILE A 250 -4.95 11.74 -6.84
CA ILE A 250 -3.89 10.91 -6.24
C ILE A 250 -2.55 11.14 -6.96
N PHE A 251 -2.56 11.25 -8.30
CA PHE A 251 -1.39 11.54 -9.10
C PHE A 251 -0.75 12.89 -8.72
N ASN A 252 -1.54 13.96 -8.63
CA ASN A 252 -1.03 15.29 -8.28
C ASN A 252 -0.43 15.32 -6.87
N TYR A 253 -1.07 14.65 -5.90
CA TYR A 253 -0.53 14.54 -4.55
C TYR A 253 0.78 13.75 -4.53
N THR A 254 0.84 12.64 -5.25
CA THR A 254 2.05 11.81 -5.34
C THR A 254 3.20 12.57 -6.01
N LYS A 255 2.90 13.30 -7.09
CA LYS A 255 3.84 14.18 -7.78
C LYS A 255 4.36 15.30 -6.87
N PHE A 256 3.50 15.91 -6.07
CA PHE A 256 3.91 16.92 -5.09
C PHE A 256 4.93 16.36 -4.08
N ILE A 257 4.70 15.16 -3.56
CA ILE A 257 5.62 14.54 -2.59
C ILE A 257 6.97 14.18 -3.24
N ILE A 258 6.93 13.50 -4.39
CA ILE A 258 8.13 12.91 -4.99
C ILE A 258 8.92 13.95 -5.80
N ILE A 259 8.26 14.64 -6.73
CA ILE A 259 8.92 15.53 -7.69
C ILE A 259 9.13 16.92 -7.08
N SER A 260 8.12 17.49 -6.42
CA SER A 260 8.23 18.85 -5.87
C SER A 260 9.01 18.91 -4.56
N ASN A 261 8.94 17.87 -3.71
CA ASN A 261 9.54 17.88 -2.37
C ASN A 261 10.64 16.81 -2.15
N ASN A 262 10.95 15.98 -3.16
CA ASN A 262 12.03 14.97 -3.10
C ASN A 262 11.91 13.93 -1.97
N PHE A 263 10.68 13.60 -1.54
CA PHE A 263 10.44 12.51 -0.59
C PHE A 263 10.23 11.18 -1.34
N PHE A 264 11.18 10.25 -1.18
CA PHE A 264 11.24 8.97 -1.91
C PHE A 264 10.86 7.79 -1.03
N TRP A 265 9.68 7.83 -0.42
CA TRP A 265 9.25 6.77 0.48
C TRP A 265 8.76 5.53 -0.28
N SER A 266 9.25 4.35 0.10
CA SER A 266 8.85 3.08 -0.54
C SER A 266 7.35 2.82 -0.43
N SER A 267 6.70 3.36 0.61
CA SER A 267 5.27 3.30 0.85
C SER A 267 4.43 3.85 -0.32
N LEU A 268 5.00 4.68 -1.20
CA LEU A 268 4.36 5.23 -2.40
C LEU A 268 4.38 4.28 -3.61
N THR A 269 5.05 3.12 -3.52
CA THR A 269 5.08 2.10 -4.59
C THR A 269 3.67 1.59 -4.94
N TRP A 270 2.87 1.23 -3.92
CA TRP A 270 1.48 0.80 -4.14
C TRP A 270 0.61 1.93 -4.75
N PRO A 271 0.61 3.17 -4.23
CA PRO A 271 -0.07 4.29 -4.89
C PRO A 271 0.29 4.48 -6.37
N LEU A 272 1.59 4.47 -6.70
CA LEU A 272 2.03 4.59 -8.10
C LEU A 272 1.50 3.44 -8.96
N TYR A 273 1.54 2.21 -8.45
CA TYR A 273 0.95 1.05 -9.11
C TYR A 273 -0.56 1.25 -9.34
N MET A 274 -1.29 1.68 -8.31
CA MET A 274 -2.74 1.92 -8.38
C MET A 274 -3.11 2.97 -9.42
N ILE A 275 -2.48 4.14 -9.40
CA ILE A 275 -2.67 5.19 -10.42
C ILE A 275 -2.40 4.64 -11.81
N SER A 276 -1.25 3.97 -11.98
CA SER A 276 -0.81 3.42 -13.28
C SER A 276 -1.81 2.46 -13.89
N THR A 277 -2.45 1.64 -13.06
CA THR A 277 -3.44 0.64 -13.51
C THR A 277 -4.77 1.27 -13.91
N GLN A 278 -5.06 2.49 -13.46
CA GLN A 278 -6.33 3.19 -13.65
C GLN A 278 -6.25 4.43 -14.54
N LEU A 279 -5.13 4.65 -15.24
CA LEU A 279 -5.05 5.69 -16.27
C LEU A 279 -6.05 5.43 -17.41
N ASP A 280 -6.69 6.49 -17.92
CA ASP A 280 -7.54 6.41 -19.10
C ASP A 280 -6.71 6.56 -20.37
N PHE A 281 -6.54 5.49 -21.13
CA PHE A 281 -5.68 5.51 -22.33
C PHE A 281 -6.29 6.32 -23.49
N ALA A 282 -7.57 6.70 -23.37
CA ALA A 282 -8.20 7.62 -24.30
C ALA A 282 -7.88 9.09 -24.00
N ASP A 283 -7.46 9.41 -22.77
CA ASP A 283 -7.10 10.77 -22.36
C ASP A 283 -5.68 11.11 -22.85
N PRO A 284 -5.48 12.15 -23.69
CA PRO A 284 -4.16 12.61 -24.10
C PRO A 284 -3.22 12.95 -22.93
N MET A 285 -3.76 13.38 -21.80
CA MET A 285 -2.97 13.70 -20.60
C MET A 285 -2.36 12.46 -19.94
N SER A 286 -2.90 11.28 -20.21
CA SER A 286 -2.34 10.02 -19.72
C SER A 286 -0.92 9.77 -20.23
N GLU A 287 -0.54 10.23 -21.43
CA GLU A 287 0.83 10.05 -21.92
C GLU A 287 1.84 10.87 -21.11
N VAL A 288 1.47 12.09 -20.74
CA VAL A 288 2.30 12.93 -19.86
C VAL A 288 2.39 12.31 -18.46
N GLN A 289 1.25 11.86 -17.92
CA GLN A 289 1.19 11.19 -16.63
C GLN A 289 2.01 9.90 -16.59
N LYS A 290 2.02 9.11 -17.67
CA LYS A 290 2.85 7.89 -17.78
C LYS A 290 4.34 8.21 -17.62
N LEU A 291 4.83 9.26 -18.29
CA LEU A 291 6.23 9.67 -18.18
C LEU A 291 6.57 10.11 -16.76
N ASP A 292 5.73 10.94 -16.16
CA ASP A 292 5.91 11.37 -14.76
C ASP A 292 5.88 10.19 -13.80
N ILE A 293 4.99 9.22 -13.99
CA ILE A 293 4.90 8.00 -13.18
C ILE A 293 6.17 7.16 -13.29
N LEU A 294 6.69 6.94 -14.50
CA LEU A 294 7.92 6.17 -14.68
C LEU A 294 9.11 6.89 -14.03
N ASN A 295 9.18 8.22 -14.13
CA ASN A 295 10.17 9.02 -13.43
C ASN A 295 10.03 8.89 -11.90
N MET A 296 8.80 8.95 -11.37
CA MET A 296 8.55 8.75 -9.93
C MET A 296 8.97 7.35 -9.45
N PHE A 297 8.73 6.30 -10.24
CA PHE A 297 9.27 4.96 -9.95
C PHE A 297 10.81 4.98 -9.90
N ASP A 298 11.47 5.62 -10.87
CA ASP A 298 12.95 5.71 -10.89
C ASP A 298 13.51 6.49 -9.70
N MET A 299 12.81 7.53 -9.25
CA MET A 299 13.20 8.32 -8.07
C MET A 299 13.08 7.50 -6.76
N ILE A 300 12.00 6.72 -6.60
CA ILE A 300 11.84 5.85 -5.43
C ILE A 300 12.84 4.68 -5.46
N ASP A 301 13.08 4.07 -6.63
CA ASP A 301 13.93 2.88 -6.77
C ASP A 301 15.38 3.15 -6.33
N GLN A 302 15.88 4.39 -6.45
CA GLN A 302 17.19 4.79 -5.92
C GLN A 302 17.40 4.49 -4.43
N LYS A 303 16.31 4.48 -3.64
CA LYS A 303 16.31 4.18 -2.21
C LYS A 303 15.49 2.91 -1.87
N GLY A 304 15.03 2.19 -2.87
CA GLY A 304 14.16 1.02 -2.73
C GLY A 304 14.92 -0.28 -2.45
N LEU A 305 14.18 -1.34 -2.09
CA LEU A 305 14.70 -2.69 -1.89
C LEU A 305 14.42 -3.56 -3.13
N GLY A 306 14.69 -3.08 -4.35
CA GLY A 306 14.52 -3.81 -5.61
C GLY A 306 13.07 -4.15 -6.04
N ASN A 307 12.09 -3.93 -5.16
CA ASN A 307 10.68 -4.20 -5.40
C ASN A 307 10.00 -3.13 -6.27
N VAL A 308 10.51 -1.90 -6.22
CA VAL A 308 10.03 -0.75 -7.02
C VAL A 308 10.29 -1.00 -8.51
N GLY A 309 11.48 -1.48 -8.88
CA GLY A 309 11.79 -1.91 -10.23
C GLY A 309 10.84 -2.99 -10.78
N LYS A 310 10.47 -3.99 -9.96
CA LYS A 310 9.45 -4.98 -10.35
C LYS A 310 8.07 -4.36 -10.55
N ALA A 311 7.67 -3.41 -9.70
CA ALA A 311 6.42 -2.65 -9.86
C ALA A 311 6.37 -1.87 -11.16
N LYS A 312 7.44 -1.15 -11.46
CA LYS A 312 7.59 -0.44 -12.72
C LYS A 312 7.46 -1.40 -13.91
N SER A 313 8.16 -2.54 -13.89
CA SER A 313 8.11 -3.54 -14.96
C SER A 313 6.71 -4.13 -15.16
N ALA A 314 6.00 -4.42 -14.07
CA ALA A 314 4.61 -4.89 -14.12
C ALA A 314 3.67 -3.85 -14.75
N VAL A 315 3.84 -2.57 -14.38
CA VAL A 315 3.08 -1.45 -14.96
C VAL A 315 3.36 -1.30 -16.45
N GLU A 316 4.62 -1.31 -16.88
CA GLU A 316 4.97 -1.22 -18.30
C GLU A 316 4.40 -2.39 -19.12
N THR A 317 4.42 -3.60 -18.55
CA THR A 317 3.84 -4.79 -19.17
C THR A 317 2.33 -4.65 -19.30
N LEU A 318 1.64 -4.16 -18.27
CA LEU A 318 0.21 -3.88 -18.30
C LEU A 318 -0.12 -2.83 -19.38
N TRP A 319 0.64 -1.74 -19.46
CA TRP A 319 0.42 -0.71 -20.47
C TRP A 319 0.61 -1.24 -21.89
N LYS A 320 1.67 -2.03 -22.14
CA LYS A 320 1.88 -2.72 -23.42
C LYS A 320 0.70 -3.64 -23.75
N LYS A 321 0.23 -4.43 -22.78
CA LYS A 321 -0.93 -5.33 -22.93
C LYS A 321 -2.20 -4.54 -23.30
N ARG A 322 -2.48 -3.40 -22.63
CA ARG A 322 -3.64 -2.54 -22.96
C ARG A 322 -3.54 -1.94 -24.36
N SER A 323 -2.38 -1.40 -24.72
CA SER A 323 -2.16 -0.81 -26.04
C SER A 323 -2.34 -1.81 -27.18
N LEU A 324 -2.09 -3.11 -26.94
CA LEU A 324 -2.39 -4.18 -27.89
C LEU A 324 -3.86 -4.60 -27.87
N TYR A 325 -4.48 -4.68 -26.69
CA TYR A 325 -5.88 -5.07 -26.53
C TYR A 325 -6.86 -4.06 -27.16
N ASP A 326 -6.63 -2.75 -26.98
CA ASP A 326 -7.47 -1.71 -27.58
C ASP A 326 -7.46 -1.74 -29.12
N ARG A 327 -6.39 -2.31 -29.71
CA ARG A 327 -6.27 -2.54 -31.16
C ARG A 327 -6.99 -3.82 -31.62
N ALA A 328 -7.23 -4.77 -30.72
CA ALA A 328 -7.81 -6.08 -30.98
C ALA A 328 -9.20 -6.19 -30.33
N LYS A 329 -10.17 -5.37 -30.74
CA LYS A 329 -11.55 -5.48 -30.20
C LYS A 329 -12.14 -6.87 -30.47
N GLY A 330 -12.38 -7.64 -29.40
CA GLY A 330 -13.09 -8.92 -29.50
C GLY A 330 -13.31 -9.67 -28.18
N LYS A 331 -14.57 -9.62 -27.69
CA LYS A 331 -15.30 -10.73 -27.02
C LYS A 331 -14.77 -11.35 -25.71
N GLU A 332 -14.44 -10.59 -24.68
CA GLU A 332 -14.50 -11.13 -23.30
C GLU A 332 -15.30 -10.22 -22.36
N LYS A 333 -16.22 -10.82 -21.61
CA LYS A 333 -16.95 -10.19 -20.49
C LYS A 333 -16.10 -10.26 -19.21
N LYS A 334 -14.85 -9.81 -19.27
CA LYS A 334 -14.04 -9.63 -18.05
C LYS A 334 -14.23 -8.22 -17.53
N THR A 335 -14.28 -8.08 -16.21
CA THR A 335 -14.25 -6.78 -15.56
C THR A 335 -12.89 -6.13 -15.82
N TYR A 336 -12.82 -4.80 -15.76
CA TYR A 336 -11.57 -4.11 -16.06
C TYR A 336 -10.42 -4.56 -15.13
N TRP A 337 -10.70 -4.78 -13.85
CA TRP A 337 -9.67 -5.20 -12.91
C TRP A 337 -9.17 -6.63 -13.15
N GLU A 338 -10.03 -7.55 -13.62
CA GLU A 338 -9.59 -8.90 -14.06
C GLU A 338 -8.59 -8.85 -15.22
N PHE A 339 -8.61 -7.79 -16.03
CA PHE A 339 -7.59 -7.58 -17.07
C PHE A 339 -6.25 -7.11 -16.49
N VAL A 340 -6.31 -6.29 -15.44
CA VAL A 340 -5.14 -5.72 -14.74
C VAL A 340 -4.39 -6.80 -13.97
N VAL A 341 -5.11 -7.72 -13.35
CA VAL A 341 -4.56 -8.77 -12.49
C VAL A 341 -3.68 -9.74 -13.28
N ASP A 342 -2.54 -10.08 -12.69
CA ASP A 342 -1.68 -11.17 -13.13
C ASP A 342 -1.55 -12.20 -11.99
N PRO A 343 -2.24 -13.36 -12.07
CA PRO A 343 -2.22 -14.39 -11.03
C PRO A 343 -0.83 -14.98 -10.76
N VAL A 344 0.09 -14.89 -11.73
CA VAL A 344 1.46 -15.41 -11.61
C VAL A 344 2.39 -14.37 -10.97
N CYS A 345 1.98 -13.10 -10.94
CA CYS A 345 2.77 -12.02 -10.37
C CYS A 345 3.04 -12.23 -8.87
N ASN A 346 4.31 -12.13 -8.50
CA ASN A 346 4.81 -12.16 -7.11
C ASN A 346 5.55 -10.85 -6.84
N ILE A 347 4.76 -9.79 -6.71
CA ILE A 347 5.27 -8.44 -6.52
C ILE A 347 5.05 -7.96 -5.08
N SER A 348 6.08 -7.33 -4.52
CA SER A 348 5.97 -6.52 -3.31
C SER A 348 5.70 -5.07 -3.72
N LEU A 349 4.55 -4.52 -3.32
CA LEU A 349 4.14 -3.14 -3.63
C LEU A 349 4.41 -2.19 -2.45
N VAL A 350 5.37 -2.52 -1.59
CA VAL A 350 5.56 -1.89 -0.26
C VAL A 350 6.89 -1.16 -0.10
#